data_AF-A0A4Q6A8K8-F1
#
_entry.id   AF-A0A4Q6A8K8-F1
#
_cell.length_a   1.000
_cell.length_b   1.000
_cell.length_c   1.000
_cell.angle_alpha   90.00
_cell.angle_beta   90.00
_cell.angle_gamma   90.00
#
_symmetry.space_group_name_H-M   'P 1'
#
loop_
_entity.id
_entity.type
_entity.pdbx_description
1 polymer ?
#
loop_
_entity_poly.entity_id
_entity_poly.type
_entity_poly.pdbx_seq_one_letter_code
_entity_poly.pdbx_strand_id
1 'polypeptide(L)'
;NVETQRANTSSLFWFMKRIINMRKKYKAFSRGEMKFLPVDNPKILAFTREYEDEKLLIIVNLSKHSQPAEIDLSAFRGYIPTEAFSKNNFPVIREDRPYFFTLGPYDYQWFALKKSAQETRAEKRLPHLQVAQWEDIVSKENREVLQNLILPDYIQHSAWFVSKDKPIYSTTIPTLTALPIDGRDAQLLLIEVAFESGLPEYYQLPLVFVPEEDGRKLLETDAAAVLAQLSINGEAGYLCDAIYTTGFQQALLSFMAAQKRFMASGEVLFFAKPEVKEYSSNALELKSRLHKTSELHTSVLYDNHYFLKFYRKVDRGIHPDVEITRFLSEDLSFPHTTRYIGSIEWH
;
A
#
# COMPACT_ATOMS: atom_id res chain seq x y z
N ASN A 1 7.73 18.50 21.94
CA ASN A 1 7.48 19.35 20.75
C ASN A 1 7.41 18.56 19.45
N VAL A 2 8.47 17.89 18.98
CA VAL A 2 8.41 17.10 17.72
C VAL A 2 7.50 15.87 17.85
N GLU A 3 7.58 15.13 18.96
CA GLU A 3 6.70 13.98 19.23
C GLU A 3 5.22 14.40 19.36
N THR A 4 4.96 15.55 19.99
CA THR A 4 3.62 16.11 20.15
C THR A 4 3.00 16.52 18.81
N GLN A 5 3.80 17.04 17.87
CA GLN A 5 3.34 17.33 16.50
C GLN A 5 3.17 16.06 15.65
N ARG A 6 3.90 14.98 15.95
CA ARG A 6 3.71 13.67 15.29
C ARG A 6 2.41 12.99 15.71
N ALA A 7 1.95 13.17 16.95
CA ALA A 7 0.71 12.58 17.46
C ALA A 7 -0.58 13.27 16.95
N ASN A 8 -0.48 14.54 16.53
CA ASN A 8 -1.64 15.32 16.07
C ASN A 8 -1.66 15.40 14.54
N THR A 9 -2.59 14.69 13.88
CA THR A 9 -2.73 14.65 12.41
C THR A 9 -3.11 15.99 11.77
N SER A 10 -3.47 17.00 12.58
CA SER A 10 -3.73 18.39 12.18
C SER A 10 -2.51 19.31 12.31
N SER A 11 -1.34 18.80 12.72
CA SER A 11 -0.14 19.64 12.93
C SER A 11 0.45 20.15 11.61
N LEU A 12 1.24 21.25 11.68
CA LEU A 12 1.96 21.79 10.53
C LEU A 12 2.90 20.75 9.87
N PHE A 13 3.46 19.84 10.67
CA PHE A 13 4.29 18.75 10.17
C PHE A 13 3.49 17.82 9.25
N TRP A 14 2.33 17.36 9.71
CA TRP A 14 1.44 16.53 8.91
C TRP A 14 0.88 17.29 7.72
N PHE A 15 0.57 18.58 7.87
CA PHE A 15 0.19 19.46 6.77
C PHE A 15 1.29 19.56 5.68
N MET A 16 2.55 19.76 6.06
CA MET A 16 3.64 19.84 5.09
C MET A 16 3.88 18.49 4.40
N LYS A 17 3.83 17.39 5.15
CA LYS A 17 3.91 16.03 4.60
C LYS A 17 2.76 15.77 3.61
N ARG A 18 1.57 16.33 3.88
CA ARG A 18 0.35 16.21 3.06
C ARG A 18 0.53 16.87 1.71
N ILE A 19 1.01 18.12 1.72
CA ILE A 19 1.26 18.88 0.50
C ILE A 19 2.36 18.23 -0.35
N ILE A 20 3.44 17.74 0.28
CA ILE A 20 4.53 17.07 -0.43
C ILE A 20 4.05 15.76 -1.08
N ASN A 21 3.35 14.90 -0.32
CA ASN A 21 2.83 13.64 -0.87
C ASN A 21 1.83 13.87 -1.99
N MET A 22 0.96 14.88 -1.87
CA MET A 22 0.02 15.23 -2.94
C MET A 22 0.72 15.68 -4.22
N ARG A 23 1.79 16.49 -4.11
CA ARG A 23 2.60 16.89 -5.26
C ARG A 23 3.33 15.72 -5.92
N LYS A 24 3.74 14.72 -5.12
CA LYS A 24 4.35 13.48 -5.65
C LYS A 24 3.32 12.58 -6.33
N LYS A 25 2.10 12.53 -5.79
CA LYS A 25 1.01 11.70 -6.30
C LYS A 25 0.40 12.23 -7.59
N TYR A 26 0.14 13.54 -7.69
CA TYR A 26 -0.42 14.15 -8.89
C TYR A 26 0.65 15.01 -9.57
N LYS A 27 1.16 14.52 -10.69
CA LYS A 27 2.18 15.22 -11.49
C LYS A 27 1.67 16.59 -11.97
N ALA A 28 0.36 16.74 -12.21
CA ALA A 28 -0.27 18.01 -12.58
C ALA A 28 0.00 19.18 -11.61
N PHE A 29 0.33 18.91 -10.33
CA PHE A 29 0.75 19.98 -9.42
C PHE A 29 2.11 20.59 -9.80
N SER A 30 3.01 19.83 -10.42
CA SER A 30 4.38 20.27 -10.75
C SER A 30 4.65 20.39 -12.25
N ARG A 31 3.85 19.72 -13.08
CA ARG A 31 3.96 19.66 -14.54
C ARG A 31 2.64 20.05 -15.19
N GLY A 32 2.69 20.37 -16.48
CA GLY A 32 1.50 20.59 -17.30
C GLY A 32 1.05 22.05 -17.37
N GLU A 33 -0.16 22.23 -17.89
CA GLU A 33 -0.74 23.55 -18.17
C GLU A 33 -1.52 24.07 -16.95
N MET A 34 -1.47 25.38 -16.75
CA MET A 34 -2.27 26.07 -15.73
C MET A 34 -3.24 27.03 -16.42
N LYS A 35 -4.54 26.86 -16.19
CA LYS A 35 -5.58 27.72 -16.76
C LYS A 35 -6.41 28.37 -15.67
N PHE A 36 -6.38 29.69 -15.61
CA PHE A 36 -7.22 30.43 -14.66
C PHE A 36 -8.69 30.36 -15.07
N LEU A 37 -9.54 30.19 -14.07
CA LEU A 37 -10.99 30.23 -14.24
C LEU A 37 -11.49 31.61 -13.81
N PRO A 38 -12.39 32.23 -14.58
CA PRO A 38 -13.00 33.49 -14.17
C PRO A 38 -13.87 33.26 -12.93
N VAL A 39 -13.72 34.14 -11.94
CA VAL A 39 -14.52 34.15 -10.71
C VAL A 39 -14.90 35.58 -10.41
N ASP A 40 -16.19 35.85 -10.22
CA ASP A 40 -16.69 37.21 -9.95
C ASP A 40 -16.21 37.75 -8.61
N ASN A 41 -15.92 36.88 -7.64
CA ASN A 41 -15.37 37.26 -6.35
C ASN A 41 -13.84 37.47 -6.45
N PRO A 42 -13.32 38.71 -6.41
CA PRO A 42 -11.88 38.97 -6.59
C PRO A 42 -11.02 38.49 -5.41
N LYS A 43 -11.63 38.07 -4.30
CA LYS A 43 -10.93 37.45 -3.16
C LYS A 43 -10.69 35.96 -3.37
N ILE A 44 -11.28 35.37 -4.40
CA ILE A 44 -11.13 33.96 -4.74
C ILE A 44 -10.27 33.85 -5.99
N LEU A 45 -9.27 32.97 -5.90
CA LEU A 45 -8.47 32.56 -7.05
C LEU A 45 -8.83 31.12 -7.40
N ALA A 46 -9.30 30.89 -8.62
CA ALA A 46 -9.56 29.55 -9.13
C ALA A 46 -8.78 29.28 -10.41
N PHE A 47 -8.23 28.08 -10.53
CA PHE A 47 -7.52 27.65 -11.72
C PHE A 47 -7.50 26.13 -11.81
N THR A 48 -7.34 25.61 -13.02
CA THR A 48 -7.06 24.20 -13.26
C THR A 48 -5.59 23.95 -13.54
N ARG A 49 -5.15 22.74 -13.21
CA ARG A 49 -3.85 22.20 -13.61
C ARG A 49 -4.08 20.88 -14.33
N GLU A 50 -3.52 20.75 -15.52
CA GLU A 50 -3.75 19.59 -16.39
C GLU A 50 -2.43 19.03 -16.91
N TYR A 51 -2.23 17.73 -16.74
CA TYR A 51 -1.07 17.00 -17.24
C TYR A 51 -1.49 15.57 -17.61
N GLU A 52 -1.34 15.20 -18.88
CA GLU A 52 -1.84 13.92 -19.41
C GLU A 52 -3.33 13.72 -19.06
N ASP A 53 -3.68 12.64 -18.36
CA ASP A 53 -5.06 12.33 -17.95
C ASP A 53 -5.44 12.96 -16.58
N GLU A 54 -4.50 13.63 -15.91
CA GLU A 54 -4.74 14.26 -14.61
C GLU A 54 -5.32 15.67 -14.79
N LYS A 55 -6.49 15.90 -14.20
CA LYS A 55 -7.13 17.22 -14.15
C LYS A 55 -7.40 17.61 -12.70
N LEU A 56 -6.80 18.71 -12.27
CA LEU A 56 -6.97 19.26 -10.94
C LEU A 56 -7.68 20.61 -11.01
N LEU A 57 -8.61 20.83 -10.10
CA LEU A 57 -9.22 22.13 -9.82
C LEU A 57 -8.69 22.64 -8.48
N ILE A 58 -8.13 23.84 -8.47
CA ILE A 58 -7.60 24.51 -7.28
C ILE A 58 -8.38 25.79 -7.05
N ILE A 59 -8.91 25.95 -5.85
CA ILE A 59 -9.64 27.14 -5.41
C ILE A 59 -8.99 27.65 -4.13
N VAL A 60 -8.66 28.94 -4.08
CA VAL A 60 -7.96 29.56 -2.96
C VAL A 60 -8.71 30.82 -2.53
N ASN A 61 -9.00 30.92 -1.24
CA ASN A 61 -9.48 32.15 -0.62
C ASN A 61 -8.29 33.00 -0.16
N LEU A 62 -8.15 34.20 -0.72
CA LEU A 62 -7.10 35.15 -0.35
C LEU A 62 -7.50 36.07 0.83
N SER A 63 -8.72 35.90 1.36
CA SER A 63 -9.27 36.71 2.44
C SER A 63 -9.17 36.04 3.81
N LYS A 64 -9.00 36.84 4.86
CA LYS A 64 -9.14 36.44 6.27
C LYS A 64 -10.58 36.13 6.71
N HIS A 65 -11.55 36.20 5.81
CA HIS A 65 -12.96 35.94 6.10
C HIS A 65 -13.48 34.86 5.14
N SER A 66 -14.49 34.10 5.57
CA SER A 66 -15.15 33.13 4.69
C SER A 66 -15.68 33.82 3.43
N GLN A 67 -15.52 33.16 2.29
CA GLN A 67 -15.93 33.68 0.99
C GLN A 67 -16.72 32.62 0.22
N PRO A 68 -17.84 33.00 -0.41
CA PRO A 68 -18.49 32.17 -1.42
C PRO A 68 -17.80 32.32 -2.78
N ALA A 69 -17.88 31.29 -3.61
CA ALA A 69 -17.43 31.33 -5.00
C ALA A 69 -18.40 30.56 -5.89
N GLU A 70 -18.85 31.18 -6.97
CA GLU A 70 -19.49 30.50 -8.10
C GLU A 70 -18.46 30.39 -9.21
N ILE A 71 -18.21 29.17 -9.68
CA ILE A 71 -17.18 28.89 -10.68
C ILE A 71 -17.84 28.15 -11.84
N ASP A 72 -17.67 28.69 -13.05
CA ASP A 72 -18.09 27.98 -14.27
C ASP A 72 -17.15 26.79 -14.53
N LEU A 73 -17.71 25.59 -14.41
CA LEU A 73 -17.04 24.33 -14.67
C LEU A 73 -17.66 23.58 -15.87
N SER A 74 -18.41 24.27 -16.73
CA SER A 74 -19.10 23.68 -17.89
C SER A 74 -18.18 22.82 -18.77
N ALA A 75 -16.92 23.22 -18.95
CA ALA A 75 -15.89 22.45 -19.67
C ALA A 75 -15.61 21.05 -19.08
N PHE A 76 -15.98 20.82 -17.81
CA PHE A 76 -15.82 19.57 -17.08
C PHE A 76 -17.16 18.89 -16.80
N ARG A 77 -18.18 19.12 -17.64
CA ARG A 77 -19.46 18.42 -17.57
C ARG A 77 -19.27 16.90 -17.44
N GLY A 78 -20.00 16.29 -16.52
CA GLY A 78 -19.95 14.85 -16.27
C GLY A 78 -18.74 14.39 -15.44
N TYR A 79 -17.85 15.31 -15.06
CA TYR A 79 -16.83 15.04 -14.06
C TYR A 79 -17.42 15.17 -12.65
N ILE A 80 -16.89 14.37 -11.75
CA ILE A 80 -17.12 14.36 -10.32
C ILE A 80 -15.87 15.00 -9.69
N PRO A 81 -15.98 16.17 -9.04
CA PRO A 81 -14.90 16.70 -8.25
C PRO A 81 -14.68 15.79 -7.04
N THR A 82 -13.49 15.21 -6.93
CA THR A 82 -13.11 14.40 -5.77
C THR A 82 -12.11 15.20 -4.94
N GLU A 83 -12.47 15.53 -3.70
CA GLU A 83 -11.60 16.31 -2.82
C GLU A 83 -10.26 15.58 -2.62
N ALA A 84 -9.15 16.32 -2.79
CA ALA A 84 -7.86 15.74 -3.07
C ALA A 84 -7.25 15.01 -1.86
N PHE A 85 -7.64 15.35 -0.64
CA PHE A 85 -7.16 14.70 0.59
C PHE A 85 -8.10 13.55 1.00
N SER A 86 -9.35 13.88 1.33
CA SER A 86 -10.37 12.98 1.89
C SER A 86 -10.93 11.97 0.88
N LYS A 87 -10.74 12.23 -0.42
CA LYS A 87 -11.33 11.46 -1.52
C LYS A 87 -12.86 11.49 -1.54
N ASN A 88 -13.48 12.43 -0.83
CA ASN A 88 -14.91 12.64 -0.88
C ASN A 88 -15.34 13.13 -2.26
N ASN A 89 -16.33 12.45 -2.84
CA ASN A 89 -16.93 12.85 -4.09
C ASN A 89 -17.94 13.95 -3.85
N PHE A 90 -17.78 15.04 -4.59
CA PHE A 90 -18.75 16.11 -4.67
C PHE A 90 -19.79 15.78 -5.75
N PRO A 91 -20.94 16.47 -5.75
CA PRO A 91 -21.92 16.34 -6.83
C PRO A 91 -21.30 16.45 -8.23
N VAL A 92 -21.83 15.67 -9.18
CA VAL A 92 -21.38 15.72 -10.59
C VAL A 92 -21.58 17.12 -11.16
N ILE A 93 -20.60 17.59 -11.94
CA ILE A 93 -20.66 18.87 -12.63
C ILE A 93 -21.71 18.78 -13.74
N ARG A 94 -22.67 19.70 -13.71
CA ARG A 94 -23.75 19.84 -14.69
C ARG A 94 -23.50 21.07 -15.55
N GLU A 95 -24.09 21.07 -16.74
CA GLU A 95 -23.90 22.12 -17.75
C GLU A 95 -24.73 23.38 -17.46
N ASP A 96 -25.82 23.24 -16.69
CA ASP A 96 -26.88 24.23 -16.53
C ASP A 96 -26.65 25.24 -15.41
N ARG A 97 -25.57 25.13 -14.63
CA ARG A 97 -25.30 26.03 -13.50
C ARG A 97 -23.83 26.07 -13.07
N PRO A 98 -23.34 27.23 -12.61
CA PRO A 98 -22.01 27.32 -12.00
C PRO A 98 -21.95 26.46 -10.72
N TYR A 99 -20.75 26.01 -10.40
CA TYR A 99 -20.49 25.19 -9.22
C TYR A 99 -20.22 26.10 -8.02
N PHE A 100 -21.02 25.94 -6.96
CA PHE A 100 -20.91 26.77 -5.76
C PHE A 100 -19.94 26.16 -4.74
N PHE A 101 -19.03 26.97 -4.23
CA PHE A 101 -18.09 26.63 -3.16
C PHE A 101 -18.20 27.61 -2.00
N THR A 102 -17.95 27.12 -0.80
CA THR A 102 -17.77 27.95 0.40
C THR A 102 -16.40 27.65 0.97
N LEU A 103 -15.59 28.69 1.14
CA LEU A 103 -14.22 28.58 1.64
C LEU A 103 -14.10 29.35 2.96
N GLY A 104 -13.40 28.77 3.94
CA GLY A 104 -13.06 29.45 5.19
C GLY A 104 -11.99 30.53 5.00
N PRO A 105 -11.64 31.29 6.06
CA PRO A 105 -10.52 32.24 6.03
C PRO A 105 -9.20 31.61 5.55
N TYR A 106 -8.57 32.21 4.53
CA TYR A 106 -7.31 31.74 3.93
C TYR A 106 -7.30 30.27 3.50
N ASP A 107 -8.49 29.73 3.24
CA ASP A 107 -8.70 28.33 2.93
C ASP A 107 -8.35 28.01 1.47
N TYR A 108 -8.15 26.75 1.19
CA TYR A 108 -7.92 26.23 -0.16
C TYR A 108 -8.61 24.88 -0.31
N GLN A 109 -9.20 24.65 -1.48
CA GLN A 109 -9.84 23.39 -1.81
C GLN A 109 -9.26 22.87 -3.11
N TRP A 110 -8.78 21.63 -3.08
CA TRP A 110 -8.18 20.96 -4.22
C TRP A 110 -9.06 19.78 -4.60
N PHE A 111 -9.39 19.67 -5.88
CA PHE A 111 -10.20 18.58 -6.40
C PHE A 111 -9.47 17.90 -7.55
N ALA A 112 -9.43 16.57 -7.53
CA ALA A 112 -9.18 15.79 -8.73
C ALA A 112 -10.51 15.65 -9.48
N LEU A 113 -10.56 16.14 -10.71
CA LEU A 113 -11.74 16.00 -11.56
C LEU A 113 -11.70 14.62 -12.22
N LYS A 114 -12.65 13.74 -11.90
CA LYS A 114 -12.76 12.39 -12.48
C LYS A 114 -14.03 12.25 -13.30
N LYS A 115 -13.98 11.67 -14.50
CA LYS A 115 -15.20 11.34 -15.24
C LYS A 115 -16.08 10.36 -14.46
N SER A 116 -17.40 10.58 -14.47
CA SER A 116 -18.36 9.70 -13.80
C SER A 116 -18.33 8.27 -14.37
N ALA A 117 -18.59 7.28 -13.52
CA ALA A 117 -18.41 5.84 -13.81
C ALA A 117 -19.27 5.28 -14.96
N GLN A 118 -20.19 6.05 -15.55
CA GLN A 118 -20.92 5.62 -16.76
C GLN A 118 -20.04 5.61 -18.03
N GLU A 119 -18.88 6.27 -18.04
CA GLU A 119 -17.95 6.25 -19.18
C GLU A 119 -16.63 5.50 -18.92
N THR A 120 -16.32 5.16 -17.67
CA THR A 120 -15.00 4.61 -17.32
C THR A 120 -15.12 3.20 -16.75
N ARG A 121 -15.52 2.26 -17.61
CA ARG A 121 -15.02 0.88 -17.52
C ARG A 121 -13.55 0.87 -18.01
N ALA A 122 -12.71 1.76 -17.48
CA ALA A 122 -11.29 1.63 -17.71
C ALA A 122 -10.88 0.36 -16.99
N GLU A 123 -10.50 -0.66 -17.77
CA GLU A 123 -9.63 -1.73 -17.30
C GLU A 123 -8.57 -1.08 -16.40
N LYS A 124 -8.59 -1.43 -15.11
CA LYS A 124 -7.70 -0.82 -14.12
C LYS A 124 -6.27 -1.16 -14.54
N ARG A 125 -5.61 -0.25 -15.26
CA ARG A 125 -4.25 -0.47 -15.76
C ARG A 125 -3.31 -0.55 -14.56
N LEU A 126 -2.56 -1.63 -14.46
CA LEU A 126 -1.52 -1.78 -13.47
C LEU A 126 -0.50 -0.63 -13.64
N PRO A 127 -0.04 0.00 -12.55
CA PRO A 127 1.05 0.96 -12.64
C PRO A 127 2.28 0.28 -13.23
N HIS A 128 3.09 1.04 -13.98
CA HIS A 128 4.34 0.54 -14.55
C HIS A 128 5.53 1.20 -13.86
N LEU A 129 6.52 0.39 -13.47
CA LEU A 129 7.78 0.83 -12.88
C LEU A 129 8.94 0.24 -13.69
N GLN A 130 10.00 1.03 -13.89
CA GLN A 130 11.21 0.59 -14.56
C GLN A 130 12.40 0.77 -13.62
N VAL A 131 13.21 -0.27 -13.48
CA VAL A 131 14.42 -0.29 -12.66
C VAL A 131 15.59 -0.90 -13.45
N ALA A 132 16.82 -0.52 -13.11
CA ALA A 132 18.00 -1.07 -13.78
C ALA A 132 18.34 -2.46 -13.24
N GLN A 133 18.33 -2.62 -11.92
CA GLN A 133 18.51 -3.89 -11.23
C GLN A 133 17.41 -4.12 -10.18
N TRP A 134 17.25 -5.35 -9.70
CA TRP A 134 16.20 -5.66 -8.73
C TRP A 134 16.39 -4.89 -7.42
N GLU A 135 17.63 -4.73 -6.98
CA GLU A 135 18.02 -4.02 -5.77
C GLU A 135 17.58 -2.56 -5.80
N ASP A 136 17.44 -1.98 -6.99
CA ASP A 136 16.97 -0.61 -7.18
C ASP A 136 15.48 -0.45 -6.87
N ILE A 137 14.69 -1.53 -6.74
CA ILE A 137 13.26 -1.44 -6.37
C ILE A 137 13.06 -0.69 -5.05
N VAL A 138 14.05 -0.74 -4.17
CA VAL A 138 14.10 -0.04 -2.89
C VAL A 138 15.05 1.15 -2.89
N SER A 139 15.47 1.67 -4.06
CA SER A 139 16.17 2.95 -4.17
C SER A 139 15.30 4.10 -3.67
N LYS A 140 15.90 5.27 -3.40
CA LYS A 140 15.15 6.41 -2.88
C LYS A 140 14.04 6.85 -3.86
N GLU A 141 14.33 6.96 -5.15
CA GLU A 141 13.35 7.36 -6.16
C GLU A 141 12.23 6.32 -6.29
N ASN A 142 12.58 5.03 -6.36
CA ASN A 142 11.60 3.96 -6.56
C ASN A 142 10.74 3.72 -5.32
N ARG A 143 11.28 3.90 -4.10
CA ARG A 143 10.50 3.95 -2.86
C ARG A 143 9.45 5.05 -2.89
N GLU A 144 9.71 6.20 -3.51
CA GLU A 144 8.69 7.24 -3.63
C GLU A 144 7.54 6.82 -4.54
N VAL A 145 7.83 6.09 -5.62
CA VAL A 145 6.78 5.52 -6.49
C VAL A 145 5.99 4.45 -5.75
N LEU A 146 6.68 3.53 -5.05
CA LEU A 146 6.03 2.51 -4.24
C LEU A 146 5.08 3.13 -3.21
N GLN A 147 5.56 4.09 -2.41
CA GLN A 147 4.82 4.69 -1.29
C GLN A 147 3.65 5.60 -1.71
N ASN A 148 3.74 6.26 -2.88
CA ASN A 148 2.74 7.25 -3.29
C ASN A 148 1.76 6.74 -4.36
N LEU A 149 2.19 5.77 -5.18
CA LEU A 149 1.41 5.26 -6.30
C LEU A 149 0.97 3.82 -6.11
N ILE A 150 1.91 2.90 -5.85
CA ILE A 150 1.65 1.45 -5.93
C ILE A 150 1.02 0.92 -4.63
N LEU A 151 1.70 1.09 -3.49
CA LEU A 151 1.28 0.53 -2.20
C LEU A 151 -0.08 1.05 -1.72
N PRO A 152 -0.42 2.36 -1.81
CA PRO A 152 -1.73 2.83 -1.36
C PRO A 152 -2.88 2.17 -2.11
N ASP A 153 -2.77 2.01 -3.44
CA ASP A 153 -3.83 1.36 -4.23
C ASP A 153 -3.89 -0.14 -3.93
N TYR A 154 -2.75 -0.83 -3.92
CA TYR A 154 -2.71 -2.27 -3.64
C TYR A 154 -3.28 -2.62 -2.26
N ILE A 155 -2.86 -1.90 -1.21
CA ILE A 155 -3.31 -2.14 0.17
C ILE A 155 -4.81 -1.88 0.29
N GLN A 156 -5.32 -0.77 -0.27
CA GLN A 156 -6.75 -0.43 -0.19
C GLN A 156 -7.65 -1.54 -0.78
N HIS A 157 -7.18 -2.25 -1.80
CA HIS A 157 -7.94 -3.31 -2.48
C HIS A 157 -7.62 -4.71 -1.96
N SER A 158 -6.66 -4.84 -1.04
CA SER A 158 -6.28 -6.13 -0.49
C SER A 158 -7.36 -6.68 0.45
N ALA A 159 -7.64 -7.97 0.33
CA ALA A 159 -8.64 -8.64 1.17
C ALA A 159 -8.28 -8.58 2.67
N TRP A 160 -6.98 -8.64 2.97
CA TRP A 160 -6.42 -8.63 4.32
C TRP A 160 -6.27 -7.23 4.95
N PHE A 161 -6.62 -6.18 4.21
CA PHE A 161 -6.61 -4.82 4.76
C PHE A 161 -7.89 -4.60 5.54
N VAL A 162 -7.78 -4.38 6.85
CA VAL A 162 -8.96 -4.31 7.74
C VAL A 162 -9.61 -2.93 7.79
N SER A 163 -8.83 -1.87 7.63
CA SER A 163 -9.30 -0.48 7.73
C SER A 163 -9.86 0.06 6.41
N LYS A 164 -10.68 -0.72 5.70
CA LYS A 164 -11.19 -0.37 4.35
C LYS A 164 -12.07 0.89 4.34
N ASP A 165 -12.66 1.21 5.47
CA ASP A 165 -13.51 2.38 5.72
C ASP A 165 -12.71 3.68 5.87
N LYS A 166 -11.39 3.60 6.09
CA LYS A 166 -10.54 4.77 6.34
C LYS A 166 -9.73 5.12 5.10
N PRO A 167 -9.76 6.38 4.62
CA PRO A 167 -8.91 6.80 3.52
C PRO A 167 -7.44 6.75 3.94
N ILE A 168 -6.64 6.01 3.16
CA ILE A 168 -5.18 5.98 3.31
C ILE A 168 -4.63 7.37 2.96
N TYR A 169 -4.01 8.01 3.94
CA TYR A 169 -3.40 9.32 3.80
C TYR A 169 -1.96 9.21 3.27
N SER A 170 -1.17 8.28 3.81
CA SER A 170 0.17 7.99 3.30
C SER A 170 0.60 6.58 3.63
N THR A 171 1.37 5.96 2.75
CA THR A 171 2.15 4.77 3.10
C THR A 171 3.63 5.14 3.18
N THR A 172 4.34 4.60 4.17
CA THR A 172 5.80 4.71 4.23
C THR A 172 6.41 3.35 4.50
N ILE A 173 7.68 3.17 4.15
CA ILE A 173 8.44 1.94 4.39
C ILE A 173 9.51 2.25 5.44
N PRO A 174 9.19 2.17 6.76
CA PRO A 174 10.18 2.36 7.81
C PRO A 174 11.37 1.42 7.68
N THR A 175 11.08 0.17 7.31
CA THR A 175 12.03 -0.93 7.41
C THR A 175 11.78 -1.94 6.29
N LEU A 176 12.86 -2.54 5.80
CA LEU A 176 12.82 -3.65 4.85
C LEU A 176 14.00 -4.60 5.05
N THR A 177 13.79 -5.85 4.63
CA THR A 177 14.80 -6.92 4.69
C THR A 177 14.74 -7.78 3.43
N ALA A 178 15.90 -7.98 2.80
CA ALA A 178 16.06 -8.88 1.67
C ALA A 178 16.11 -10.33 2.16
N LEU A 179 15.31 -11.20 1.55
CA LEU A 179 15.24 -12.63 1.82
C LEU A 179 15.63 -13.40 0.54
N PRO A 180 16.73 -14.16 0.54
CA PRO A 180 17.25 -14.80 -0.66
C PRO A 180 16.44 -16.05 -1.04
N ILE A 181 15.66 -15.98 -2.12
CA ILE A 181 14.76 -17.04 -2.59
C ILE A 181 15.17 -17.53 -3.99
N ASP A 182 15.40 -18.82 -4.20
CA ASP A 182 15.65 -19.47 -5.50
C ASP A 182 16.15 -18.55 -6.65
N GLY A 183 17.38 -18.05 -6.52
CA GLY A 183 18.05 -17.25 -7.55
C GLY A 183 17.65 -15.77 -7.64
N ARG A 184 16.83 -15.24 -6.72
CA ARG A 184 16.50 -13.80 -6.59
C ARG A 184 16.20 -13.41 -5.14
N ASP A 185 16.18 -12.13 -4.81
CA ASP A 185 15.77 -11.70 -3.47
C ASP A 185 14.28 -11.36 -3.43
N ALA A 186 13.58 -11.72 -2.35
CA ALA A 186 12.32 -11.10 -1.98
C ALA A 186 12.58 -9.94 -1.01
N GLN A 187 11.93 -8.80 -1.21
CA GLN A 187 12.02 -7.66 -0.31
C GLN A 187 10.85 -7.71 0.67
N LEU A 188 11.09 -8.13 1.91
CA LEU A 188 10.08 -8.08 2.96
C LEU A 188 9.99 -6.65 3.50
N LEU A 189 8.87 -5.98 3.24
CA LEU A 189 8.64 -4.61 3.68
C LEU A 189 7.83 -4.59 4.97
N LEU A 190 8.21 -3.70 5.90
CA LEU A 190 7.32 -3.19 6.93
C LEU A 190 6.79 -1.84 6.42
N ILE A 191 5.46 -1.71 6.36
CA ILE A 191 4.75 -0.56 5.80
C ILE A 191 3.94 0.10 6.91
N GLU A 192 4.20 1.37 7.18
CA GLU A 192 3.35 2.21 8.01
C GLU A 192 2.26 2.84 7.15
N VAL A 193 1.00 2.54 7.45
CA VAL A 193 -0.19 3.08 6.81
C VAL A 193 -0.78 4.13 7.75
N ALA A 194 -0.64 5.40 7.37
CA ALA A 194 -1.24 6.51 8.09
C ALA A 194 -2.58 6.89 7.46
N PHE A 195 -3.54 7.24 8.31
CA PHE A 195 -4.89 7.67 7.96
C PHE A 195 -5.05 9.17 8.22
N GLU A 196 -6.14 9.76 7.72
CA GLU A 196 -6.46 11.16 8.03
C GLU A 196 -6.77 11.38 9.53
N SER A 197 -7.35 10.36 10.16
CA SER A 197 -7.64 10.33 11.59
C SER A 197 -7.35 8.95 12.20
N GLY A 198 -7.00 8.94 13.48
CA GLY A 198 -6.62 7.73 14.20
C GLY A 198 -5.11 7.44 14.17
N LEU A 199 -4.73 6.34 14.81
CA LEU A 199 -3.33 5.89 14.86
C LEU A 199 -2.93 5.21 13.54
N PRO A 200 -1.66 5.33 13.12
CA PRO A 200 -1.15 4.56 12.00
C PRO A 200 -1.16 3.06 12.31
N GLU A 201 -1.28 2.26 11.27
CA GLU A 201 -1.20 0.80 11.34
C GLU A 201 0.04 0.29 10.61
N TYR A 202 0.59 -0.84 11.05
CA TYR A 202 1.74 -1.46 10.41
C TYR A 202 1.34 -2.75 9.69
N TYR A 203 1.83 -2.91 8.47
CA TYR A 203 1.58 -4.08 7.63
C TYR A 203 2.89 -4.63 7.08
N GLN A 204 2.99 -5.94 6.94
CA GLN A 204 4.12 -6.57 6.25
C GLN A 204 3.73 -7.12 4.87
N LEU A 205 4.60 -6.90 3.90
CA LEU A 205 4.38 -7.26 2.51
C LEU A 205 5.69 -7.69 1.85
N PRO A 206 5.85 -8.97 1.48
CA PRO A 206 7.01 -9.40 0.72
C PRO A 206 6.80 -9.09 -0.77
N LEU A 207 7.77 -8.43 -1.38
CA LEU A 207 7.77 -8.11 -2.81
C LEU A 207 8.76 -8.99 -3.56
N VAL A 208 8.39 -9.41 -4.76
CA VAL A 208 9.26 -10.15 -5.67
C VAL A 208 8.99 -9.76 -7.12
N PHE A 209 10.02 -9.78 -7.95
CA PHE A 209 9.88 -9.73 -9.40
C PHE A 209 9.50 -11.11 -9.94
N VAL A 210 8.44 -11.18 -10.73
CA VAL A 210 8.02 -12.38 -11.45
C VAL A 210 8.12 -12.10 -12.96
N PRO A 211 8.83 -12.95 -13.75
CA PRO A 211 8.94 -12.77 -15.20
C PRO A 211 7.56 -12.79 -15.87
N GLU A 212 7.46 -12.18 -17.06
CA GLU A 212 6.19 -11.94 -17.74
C GLU A 212 5.30 -13.18 -17.89
N GLU A 213 5.86 -14.33 -18.29
CA GLU A 213 5.09 -15.56 -18.51
C GLU A 213 4.39 -16.03 -17.22
N ASP A 214 5.12 -16.13 -16.12
CA ASP A 214 4.59 -16.59 -14.83
C ASP A 214 3.73 -15.53 -14.15
N GLY A 215 4.07 -14.25 -14.33
CA GLY A 215 3.29 -13.14 -13.81
C GLY A 215 1.91 -13.02 -14.48
N ARG A 216 1.80 -13.32 -15.78
CA ARG A 216 0.50 -13.41 -16.47
C ARG A 216 -0.36 -14.54 -15.91
N LYS A 217 0.22 -15.72 -15.70
CA LYS A 217 -0.48 -16.86 -15.05
C LYS A 217 -0.98 -16.48 -13.65
N LEU A 218 -0.15 -15.78 -12.86
CA LEU A 218 -0.56 -15.27 -11.54
C LEU A 218 -1.69 -14.24 -11.66
N LEU A 219 -1.64 -13.33 -12.62
CA LEU A 219 -2.69 -12.33 -12.83
C LEU A 219 -4.04 -12.98 -13.18
N GLU A 220 -4.04 -14.02 -14.00
CA GLU A 220 -5.24 -14.77 -14.40
C GLU A 220 -5.83 -15.61 -13.26
N THR A 221 -4.96 -16.28 -12.50
CA THR A 221 -5.39 -17.17 -11.41
C THR A 221 -5.73 -16.40 -10.13
N ASP A 222 -4.96 -15.37 -9.82
CA ASP A 222 -4.99 -14.63 -8.56
C ASP A 222 -4.55 -13.18 -8.75
N ALA A 223 -5.42 -12.35 -9.33
CA ALA A 223 -5.12 -10.93 -9.58
C ALA A 223 -4.65 -10.14 -8.34
N ALA A 224 -5.03 -10.58 -7.13
CA ALA A 224 -4.57 -10.00 -5.86
C ALA A 224 -3.08 -10.23 -5.57
N ALA A 225 -2.39 -11.06 -6.34
CA ALA A 225 -0.94 -11.27 -6.22
C ALA A 225 -0.12 -10.15 -6.87
N VAL A 226 -0.71 -9.39 -7.80
CA VAL A 226 0.03 -8.47 -8.68
C VAL A 226 -0.19 -7.02 -8.25
N LEU A 227 0.91 -6.29 -8.04
CA LEU A 227 0.88 -4.89 -7.64
C LEU A 227 1.06 -3.94 -8.83
N ALA A 228 1.98 -4.28 -9.73
CA ALA A 228 2.44 -3.41 -10.80
C ALA A 228 3.09 -4.22 -11.94
N GLN A 229 3.14 -3.64 -13.13
CA GLN A 229 4.09 -4.07 -14.16
C GLN A 229 5.49 -3.56 -13.79
N LEU A 230 6.50 -4.40 -13.97
CA LEU A 230 7.89 -4.07 -13.66
C LEU A 230 8.78 -4.44 -14.86
N SER A 231 9.66 -3.52 -15.26
CA SER A 231 10.76 -3.84 -16.18
C SER A 231 12.09 -3.72 -15.47
N ILE A 232 12.93 -4.77 -15.55
CA ILE A 232 14.28 -4.82 -14.98
C ILE A 232 15.26 -5.04 -16.13
N ASN A 233 16.15 -4.09 -16.38
CA ASN A 233 17.16 -4.18 -17.46
C ASN A 233 16.57 -4.61 -18.84
N GLY A 234 15.34 -4.17 -19.16
CA GLY A 234 14.65 -4.54 -20.39
C GLY A 234 13.92 -5.89 -20.36
N GLU A 235 14.07 -6.69 -19.31
CA GLU A 235 13.21 -7.85 -19.04
C GLU A 235 11.86 -7.35 -18.51
N ALA A 236 10.77 -7.76 -19.13
CA ALA A 236 9.41 -7.42 -18.70
C ALA A 236 8.89 -8.45 -17.69
N GLY A 237 8.08 -7.98 -16.74
CA GLY A 237 7.42 -8.83 -15.78
C GLY A 237 6.54 -8.02 -14.83
N TYR A 238 6.39 -8.54 -13.61
CA TYR A 238 5.44 -8.02 -12.65
C TYR A 238 6.08 -7.90 -11.27
N LEU A 239 5.71 -6.85 -10.55
CA LEU A 239 5.94 -6.73 -9.12
C LEU A 239 4.79 -7.44 -8.41
N CYS A 240 5.10 -8.52 -7.71
CA CYS A 240 4.11 -9.36 -7.06
C CYS A 240 4.35 -9.46 -5.56
N ASP A 241 3.29 -9.79 -4.83
CA ASP A 241 3.35 -10.21 -3.45
C ASP A 241 3.93 -11.63 -3.39
N ALA A 242 5.12 -11.76 -2.81
CA ALA A 242 5.88 -12.99 -2.85
C ALA A 242 5.16 -14.15 -2.14
N ILE A 243 4.22 -13.90 -1.22
CA ILE A 243 3.50 -15.01 -0.57
C ILE A 243 2.72 -15.87 -1.57
N TYR A 244 2.40 -15.35 -2.75
CA TYR A 244 1.71 -16.08 -3.80
C TYR A 244 2.64 -16.97 -4.65
N THR A 245 3.96 -16.84 -4.50
CA THR A 245 4.92 -17.67 -5.24
C THR A 245 5.33 -18.89 -4.41
N THR A 246 5.44 -20.04 -5.07
CA THR A 246 5.86 -21.29 -4.42
C THR A 246 7.28 -21.21 -3.86
N GLY A 247 8.20 -20.58 -4.60
CA GLY A 247 9.59 -20.41 -4.15
C GLY A 247 9.70 -19.64 -2.84
N PHE A 248 8.94 -18.55 -2.66
CA PHE A 248 8.92 -17.83 -1.38
C PHE A 248 8.28 -18.65 -0.26
N GLN A 249 7.15 -19.30 -0.54
CA GLN A 249 6.47 -20.17 0.43
C GLN A 249 7.41 -21.26 0.95
N GLN A 250 8.11 -21.96 0.06
CA GLN A 250 9.08 -23.01 0.41
C GLN A 250 10.29 -22.43 1.17
N ALA A 251 10.81 -21.28 0.73
CA ALA A 251 11.94 -20.63 1.37
C ALA A 251 11.65 -20.26 2.83
N LEU A 252 10.44 -19.82 3.19
CA LEU A 252 10.06 -19.54 4.58
C LEU A 252 10.29 -20.75 5.49
N LEU A 253 9.85 -21.94 5.10
CA LEU A 253 10.05 -23.15 5.90
C LEU A 253 11.52 -23.55 5.96
N SER A 254 12.25 -23.43 4.85
CA SER A 254 13.69 -23.69 4.81
C SER A 254 14.49 -22.75 5.72
N PHE A 255 14.13 -21.46 5.77
CA PHE A 255 14.73 -20.50 6.69
C PHE A 255 14.41 -20.81 8.16
N MET A 256 13.17 -21.23 8.45
CA MET A 256 12.76 -21.72 9.76
C MET A 256 13.56 -22.96 10.19
N ALA A 257 13.66 -23.97 9.31
CA ALA A 257 14.43 -25.20 9.54
C ALA A 257 15.93 -24.92 9.83
N ALA A 258 16.50 -23.93 9.14
CA ALA A 258 17.88 -23.51 9.33
C ALA A 258 18.07 -22.41 10.38
N GLN A 259 16.99 -21.97 11.05
CA GLN A 259 16.95 -20.86 12.00
C GLN A 259 17.72 -19.62 11.52
N LYS A 260 17.43 -19.19 10.29
CA LYS A 260 18.14 -18.06 9.66
C LYS A 260 17.85 -16.74 10.37
N ARG A 261 18.83 -15.84 10.27
CA ARG A 261 18.74 -14.44 10.68
C ARG A 261 19.15 -13.57 9.48
N PHE A 262 18.29 -12.66 9.09
CA PHE A 262 18.59 -11.69 8.03
C PHE A 262 18.65 -10.29 8.62
N MET A 263 19.79 -9.63 8.42
CA MET A 263 20.10 -8.31 8.95
C MET A 263 20.15 -7.32 7.81
N ALA A 264 19.24 -6.35 7.79
CA ALA A 264 19.24 -5.25 6.84
C ALA A 264 18.89 -3.94 7.56
N SER A 265 17.90 -3.19 7.09
CA SER A 265 17.35 -2.05 7.85
C SER A 265 16.44 -2.50 9.00
N GLY A 266 16.02 -3.77 9.00
CA GLY A 266 15.37 -4.46 10.11
C GLY A 266 15.93 -5.86 10.26
N GLU A 267 15.75 -6.42 11.44
CA GLU A 267 16.17 -7.79 11.72
C GLU A 267 14.97 -8.72 11.58
N VAL A 268 15.12 -9.79 10.78
CA VAL A 268 14.11 -10.85 10.69
C VAL A 268 14.72 -12.15 11.19
N LEU A 269 14.13 -12.68 12.25
CA LEU A 269 14.53 -13.91 12.91
C LEU A 269 13.57 -15.03 12.59
N PHE A 270 14.12 -16.17 12.17
CA PHE A 270 13.37 -17.39 11.92
C PHE A 270 13.67 -18.39 13.03
N PHE A 271 12.65 -18.81 13.76
CA PHE A 271 12.75 -19.80 14.83
C PHE A 271 11.88 -21.00 14.52
N ALA A 272 12.42 -22.20 14.73
CA ALA A 272 11.66 -23.44 14.63
C ALA A 272 12.23 -24.50 15.57
N LYS A 273 11.36 -25.40 16.02
CA LYS A 273 11.76 -26.59 16.76
C LYS A 273 12.51 -27.60 15.87
N PRO A 274 13.34 -28.48 16.45
CA PRO A 274 14.17 -29.43 15.71
C PRO A 274 13.40 -30.30 14.69
N GLU A 275 12.13 -30.62 14.95
CA GLU A 275 11.32 -31.46 14.07
C GLU A 275 11.13 -30.85 12.67
N VAL A 276 11.14 -29.52 12.54
CA VAL A 276 11.05 -28.84 11.23
C VAL A 276 12.32 -29.08 10.41
N LYS A 277 13.48 -29.10 11.07
CA LYS A 277 14.77 -29.38 10.42
C LYS A 277 14.83 -30.82 9.94
N GLU A 278 14.38 -31.76 10.75
CA GLU A 278 14.27 -33.18 10.39
C GLU A 278 13.33 -33.38 9.21
N TYR A 279 12.15 -32.76 9.25
CA TYR A 279 11.19 -32.80 8.14
C TYR A 279 11.80 -32.24 6.85
N SER A 280 12.38 -31.04 6.91
CA SER A 280 12.95 -30.37 5.74
C SER A 280 14.14 -31.13 5.13
N SER A 281 14.88 -31.90 5.93
CA SER A 281 16.04 -32.67 5.47
C SER A 281 15.64 -34.01 4.83
N ASN A 282 14.47 -34.55 5.20
CA ASN A 282 13.97 -35.84 4.72
C ASN A 282 12.96 -35.70 3.55
N ALA A 283 12.40 -34.51 3.34
CA ALA A 283 11.48 -34.26 2.24
C ALA A 283 12.24 -34.28 0.89
N LEU A 284 11.85 -35.19 -0.01
CA LEU A 284 12.36 -35.25 -1.39
C LEU A 284 12.01 -33.99 -2.19
N GLU A 285 10.82 -33.43 -1.93
CA GLU A 285 10.33 -32.17 -2.50
C GLU A 285 9.28 -31.58 -1.54
N LEU A 286 9.50 -30.35 -1.06
CA LEU A 286 8.56 -29.66 -0.18
C LEU A 286 7.39 -29.09 -0.99
N LYS A 287 6.14 -29.50 -0.72
CA LYS A 287 4.99 -28.87 -1.40
C LYS A 287 4.30 -27.88 -0.48
N SER A 288 4.16 -26.65 -0.96
CA SER A 288 3.42 -25.59 -0.29
C SER A 288 2.14 -25.25 -1.03
N ARG A 289 1.10 -24.88 -0.28
CA ARG A 289 -0.16 -24.39 -0.84
C ARG A 289 -0.68 -23.20 -0.03
N LEU A 290 -1.00 -22.13 -0.74
CA LEU A 290 -1.63 -20.96 -0.15
C LEU A 290 -3.07 -21.29 0.28
N HIS A 291 -3.47 -20.80 1.45
CA HIS A 291 -4.81 -20.90 2.01
C HIS A 291 -5.30 -19.51 2.39
N LYS A 292 -6.31 -19.01 1.66
CA LYS A 292 -6.85 -17.66 1.79
C LYS A 292 -8.12 -17.71 2.63
N THR A 293 -8.01 -17.63 3.94
CA THR A 293 -9.16 -17.83 4.84
C THR A 293 -9.45 -16.70 5.82
N SER A 294 -8.64 -15.64 5.85
CA SER A 294 -8.72 -14.64 6.90
C SER A 294 -8.49 -13.22 6.39
N GLU A 295 -9.20 -12.28 6.99
CA GLU A 295 -9.03 -10.84 6.79
C GLU A 295 -7.77 -10.29 7.49
N LEU A 296 -7.07 -11.09 8.30
CA LEU A 296 -5.91 -10.64 9.10
C LEU A 296 -4.59 -11.30 8.71
N HIS A 297 -4.65 -12.45 8.06
CA HIS A 297 -3.46 -13.24 7.73
C HIS A 297 -3.64 -13.97 6.41
N THR A 298 -2.51 -14.32 5.81
CA THR A 298 -2.43 -15.28 4.72
C THR A 298 -1.80 -16.55 5.28
N SER A 299 -2.32 -17.73 4.92
CA SER A 299 -1.79 -18.98 5.44
C SER A 299 -1.13 -19.83 4.37
N VAL A 300 -0.09 -20.56 4.75
CA VAL A 300 0.60 -21.52 3.88
C VAL A 300 0.56 -22.88 4.56
N LEU A 301 0.12 -23.89 3.81
CA LEU A 301 0.11 -25.29 4.24
C LEU A 301 1.27 -26.03 3.57
N TYR A 302 2.05 -26.77 4.35
CA TYR A 302 3.17 -27.57 3.88
C TYR A 302 2.83 -29.05 4.03
N ASP A 303 2.57 -29.74 2.92
CA ASP A 303 2.23 -31.17 2.84
C ASP A 303 1.22 -31.68 3.89
N ASN A 304 0.29 -30.83 4.34
CA ASN A 304 -0.63 -31.08 5.45
C ASN A 304 0.03 -31.39 6.82
N HIS A 305 1.34 -31.14 6.97
CA HIS A 305 2.09 -31.33 8.23
C HIS A 305 2.23 -30.03 9.02
N TYR A 306 2.51 -28.92 8.32
CA TYR A 306 2.68 -27.62 8.96
C TYR A 306 1.76 -26.56 8.37
N PHE A 307 1.29 -25.67 9.24
CA PHE A 307 0.45 -24.54 8.88
C PHE A 307 1.11 -23.25 9.37
N LEU A 308 1.59 -22.43 8.43
CA LEU A 308 2.19 -21.15 8.72
C LEU A 308 1.13 -20.05 8.56
N LYS A 309 0.92 -19.27 9.62
CA LYS A 309 0.10 -18.05 9.61
C LYS A 309 1.01 -16.85 9.35
N PHE A 310 0.87 -16.23 8.19
CA PHE A 310 1.56 -14.99 7.83
C PHE A 310 0.65 -13.80 8.14
N TYR A 311 0.83 -13.18 9.31
CA TYR A 311 0.04 -12.02 9.72
C TYR A 311 0.33 -10.82 8.82
N ARG A 312 -0.70 -10.19 8.25
CA ARG A 312 -0.51 -9.06 7.35
C ARG A 312 -0.38 -7.76 8.12
N LYS A 313 -1.31 -7.52 9.04
CA LYS A 313 -1.21 -6.45 10.04
C LYS A 313 -0.33 -6.93 11.20
N VAL A 314 0.61 -6.10 11.63
CA VAL A 314 1.56 -6.43 12.69
C VAL A 314 1.62 -5.31 13.73
N ASP A 315 1.97 -5.66 14.96
CA ASP A 315 2.15 -4.74 16.09
C ASP A 315 3.54 -4.93 16.71
N ARG A 316 3.97 -3.99 17.55
CA ARG A 316 5.29 -4.04 18.23
C ARG A 316 5.36 -5.03 19.39
N GLY A 317 4.23 -5.64 19.76
CA GLY A 317 4.13 -6.58 20.87
C GLY A 317 4.10 -8.03 20.41
N ILE A 318 4.18 -8.94 21.37
CA ILE A 318 3.96 -10.36 21.11
C ILE A 318 2.52 -10.54 20.64
N HIS A 319 2.34 -11.27 19.53
CA HIS A 319 1.00 -11.54 19.00
C HIS A 319 0.25 -12.53 19.92
N PRO A 320 -0.98 -12.22 20.39
CA PRO A 320 -1.70 -13.07 21.33
C PRO A 320 -1.91 -14.51 20.87
N ASP A 321 -2.17 -14.72 19.56
CA ASP A 321 -2.31 -16.07 18.99
C ASP A 321 -1.03 -16.90 19.14
N VAL A 322 0.15 -16.27 19.03
CA VAL A 322 1.44 -16.94 19.22
C VAL A 322 1.69 -17.24 20.69
N GLU A 323 1.47 -16.25 21.57
CA GLU A 323 1.67 -16.39 23.02
C GLU A 323 0.80 -17.49 23.61
N ILE A 324 -0.51 -17.44 23.33
CA ILE A 324 -1.49 -18.40 23.86
C ILE A 324 -1.23 -19.79 23.29
N THR A 325 -1.02 -19.92 21.97
CA THR A 325 -0.75 -21.22 21.35
C THR A 325 0.54 -21.84 21.88
N ARG A 326 1.59 -21.04 22.09
CA ARG A 326 2.84 -21.50 22.68
C ARG A 326 2.64 -21.96 24.12
N PHE A 327 2.01 -21.16 24.97
CA PHE A 327 1.74 -21.50 26.37
C PHE A 327 0.91 -22.78 26.51
N LEU A 328 -0.21 -22.88 25.78
CA LEU A 328 -1.07 -24.07 25.79
C LEU A 328 -0.32 -25.32 25.30
N SER A 329 0.53 -25.17 24.27
CA SER A 329 1.24 -26.29 23.66
C SER A 329 2.48 -26.73 24.45
N GLU A 330 3.23 -25.81 25.07
CA GLU A 330 4.53 -26.09 25.69
C GLU A 330 4.42 -26.26 27.20
N ASP A 331 3.74 -25.33 27.87
CA ASP A 331 3.70 -25.29 29.33
C ASP A 331 2.60 -26.21 29.89
N LEU A 332 1.46 -26.27 29.21
CA LEU A 332 0.32 -27.09 29.63
C LEU A 332 0.19 -28.43 28.90
N SER A 333 0.90 -28.61 27.78
CA SER A 333 0.75 -29.78 26.90
C SER A 333 -0.72 -30.09 26.57
N PHE A 334 -1.53 -29.05 26.37
CA PHE A 334 -2.98 -29.16 26.25
C PHE A 334 -3.36 -29.91 24.94
N PRO A 335 -4.10 -31.03 25.01
CA PRO A 335 -4.30 -31.91 23.86
C PRO A 335 -5.25 -31.36 22.79
N HIS A 336 -5.99 -30.29 23.08
CA HIS A 336 -6.99 -29.71 22.17
C HIS A 336 -6.53 -28.40 21.52
N THR A 337 -5.22 -28.10 21.54
CA THR A 337 -4.64 -27.01 20.76
C THR A 337 -3.72 -27.55 19.67
N THR A 338 -3.51 -26.77 18.61
CA THR A 338 -2.45 -27.05 17.64
C THR A 338 -1.08 -26.86 18.29
N ARG A 339 -0.15 -27.78 18.02
CA ARG A 339 1.21 -27.70 18.58
C ARG A 339 1.94 -26.48 18.02
N TYR A 340 2.54 -25.68 18.89
CA TYR A 340 3.43 -24.59 18.48
C TYR A 340 4.77 -25.17 17.99
N ILE A 341 5.20 -24.75 16.81
CA ILE A 341 6.39 -25.29 16.12
C ILE A 341 7.46 -24.22 15.88
N GLY A 342 7.10 -22.94 15.79
CA GLY A 342 8.06 -21.87 15.52
C GLY A 342 7.40 -20.53 15.23
N SER A 343 8.22 -19.49 15.06
CA SER A 343 7.81 -18.12 14.75
C SER A 343 8.79 -17.45 13.78
N ILE A 344 8.32 -16.40 13.11
CA ILE A 344 9.14 -15.48 12.34
C ILE A 344 8.87 -14.09 12.89
N GLU A 345 9.90 -13.37 13.31
CA GLU A 345 9.76 -12.13 14.07
C GLU A 345 10.63 -11.01 13.50
N TRP A 346 10.09 -9.79 13.53
CA TRP A 346 10.82 -8.56 13.27
C TRP A 346 11.39 -8.02 14.60
N HIS A 347 12.67 -7.67 14.61
CA HIS A 347 13.37 -7.03 15.74
C HIS A 347 13.88 -5.64 15.39
#